data_AF-A0A2D8PAW1-F1
#
_entry.id   AF-A0A2D8PAW1-F1
#
_cell.length_a   1.000
_cell.length_b   1.000
_cell.length_c   1.000
_cell.angle_alpha   90.00
_cell.angle_beta   90.00
_cell.angle_gamma   90.00
#
_symmetry.space_group_name_H-M   'P 1'
#
loop_
_entity.id
_entity.type
_entity.pdbx_description
1 polymer ?
#
loop_
_entity_poly.entity_id
_entity_poly.type
_entity_poly.pdbx_seq_one_letter_code
_entity_poly.pdbx_strand_id
1 'polypeptide(L)'
;MTDTITRSVLRPWFLIGILLLTYCYLGNFFVLPSYLRFLEHGSTGNNGTGPDYALIWGAAKTILWMLSFHLGAACLTFGALSGQGASRRFRVGLGIGTVVWLGLWCIPALPGPYTAYFAGMGLIILLVIVALFLTTGGGRADDSSARNWRVASYMFFAFATWDICGLGSVGGILDPEGAARSASQSLVVTQTTKLIAELLIGWALALTAAVSARRPQST
;
A
#
# COMPACT_ATOMS: atom_id res chain seq x y z
N MET A 1 6.22 -30.52 18.85
CA MET A 1 5.98 -30.71 17.39
C MET A 1 5.44 -29.44 16.70
N THR A 2 4.76 -28.56 17.44
CA THR A 2 4.19 -27.30 16.92
C THR A 2 5.26 -26.26 16.54
N ASP A 3 6.37 -26.16 17.27
CA ASP A 3 7.40 -25.14 17.03
C ASP A 3 8.16 -25.27 15.70
N THR A 4 8.34 -26.49 15.20
CA THR A 4 9.08 -26.74 13.96
C THR A 4 8.29 -26.31 12.72
N ILE A 5 6.95 -26.47 12.76
CA ILE A 5 6.03 -26.08 11.68
C ILE A 5 5.89 -24.56 11.62
N THR A 6 5.87 -23.88 12.76
CA THR A 6 5.77 -22.41 12.79
C THR A 6 7.02 -21.78 12.18
N ARG A 7 8.22 -22.29 12.49
CA ARG A 7 9.48 -21.76 11.91
C ARG A 7 9.60 -21.97 10.40
N SER A 8 9.04 -23.05 9.85
CA SER A 8 9.11 -23.33 8.40
C SER A 8 8.19 -22.41 7.58
N VAL A 9 7.02 -22.03 8.12
CA VAL A 9 6.07 -21.13 7.44
C VAL A 9 6.47 -19.65 7.56
N LEU A 10 7.18 -19.26 8.61
CA LEU A 10 7.64 -17.87 8.79
C LEU A 10 8.74 -17.48 7.79
N ARG A 11 9.69 -18.39 7.58
CA ARG A 11 10.84 -18.20 6.68
C ARG A 11 10.49 -17.75 5.25
N PRO A 12 9.51 -18.35 4.53
CA PRO A 12 9.19 -17.93 3.18
C PRO A 12 8.59 -16.52 3.13
N TRP A 13 7.72 -16.12 4.06
CA TRP A 13 7.15 -14.77 4.07
C TRP A 13 8.22 -13.69 4.26
N PHE A 14 9.14 -13.90 5.20
CA PHE A 14 10.25 -12.97 5.39
C PHE A 14 11.19 -12.93 4.18
N LEU A 15 11.53 -14.10 3.63
CA LEU A 15 12.39 -14.19 2.46
C LEU A 15 11.78 -13.49 1.23
N ILE A 16 10.52 -13.80 0.91
CA ILE A 16 9.78 -13.18 -0.19
C ILE A 16 9.68 -11.67 0.05
N GLY A 17 9.37 -11.24 1.27
CA GLY A 17 9.31 -9.83 1.64
C GLY A 17 10.62 -9.11 1.38
N ILE A 18 11.74 -9.65 1.86
CA ILE A 18 13.08 -9.08 1.65
C ILE A 18 13.45 -9.05 0.17
N LEU A 19 13.17 -10.11 -0.57
CA LEU A 19 13.45 -10.18 -2.02
C LEU A 19 12.65 -9.12 -2.80
N LEU A 20 11.37 -8.94 -2.47
CA LEU A 20 10.52 -7.91 -3.08
C LEU A 20 11.00 -6.50 -2.74
N LEU A 21 11.38 -6.24 -1.48
CA LEU A 21 11.95 -4.94 -1.09
C LEU A 21 13.31 -4.69 -1.77
N THR A 22 14.13 -5.71 -1.93
CA THR A 22 15.41 -5.61 -2.65
C THR A 22 15.16 -5.33 -4.12
N TYR A 23 14.22 -6.04 -4.75
CA TYR A 23 13.81 -5.78 -6.14
C TYR A 23 13.27 -4.35 -6.30
N CYS A 24 12.47 -3.87 -5.34
CA CYS A 24 11.98 -2.51 -5.31
C CYS A 24 13.14 -1.49 -5.23
N TYR A 25 14.08 -1.68 -4.30
CA TYR A 25 15.27 -0.84 -4.17
C TYR A 25 16.09 -0.81 -5.47
N LEU A 26 16.35 -1.97 -6.07
CA LEU A 26 17.10 -2.07 -7.32
C LEU A 26 16.38 -1.40 -8.49
N GLY A 27 15.06 -1.53 -8.58
CA GLY A 27 14.29 -0.90 -9.65
C GLY A 27 14.35 0.63 -9.62
N ASN A 28 14.70 1.26 -8.48
CA ASN A 28 14.96 2.70 -8.44
C ASN A 28 16.18 3.09 -9.31
N PHE A 29 17.17 2.20 -9.45
CA PHE A 29 18.37 2.43 -10.25
C PHE A 29 18.22 2.00 -11.71
N PHE A 30 17.35 1.03 -12.00
CA PHE A 30 17.21 0.46 -13.35
C PHE A 30 15.89 0.82 -14.05
N VAL A 31 14.77 0.69 -13.35
CA VAL A 31 13.42 0.87 -13.91
C VAL A 31 13.07 2.34 -14.01
N LEU A 32 13.30 3.13 -12.95
CA LEU A 32 12.94 4.55 -12.93
C LEU A 32 13.66 5.39 -14.00
N PRO A 33 15.00 5.31 -14.17
CA PRO A 33 15.69 6.07 -15.22
C PRO A 33 15.24 5.66 -16.63
N SER A 34 14.96 4.37 -16.84
CA SER A 34 14.47 3.85 -18.12
C SER A 34 13.05 4.36 -18.43
N TYR A 35 12.19 4.44 -17.41
CA TYR A 35 10.84 4.97 -17.54
C TYR A 35 10.84 6.48 -17.84
N LEU A 36 11.69 7.27 -17.17
CA LEU A 36 11.84 8.70 -17.46
C LEU A 36 12.30 8.93 -18.90
N ARG A 37 13.33 8.23 -19.36
CA ARG A 37 13.77 8.28 -20.76
C ARG A 37 12.66 7.86 -21.72
N PHE A 38 11.88 6.84 -21.37
CA PHE A 38 10.75 6.40 -22.18
C PHE A 38 9.66 7.49 -22.28
N LEU A 39 9.34 8.19 -21.20
CA LEU A 39 8.40 9.31 -21.23
C LEU A 39 8.91 10.48 -22.08
N GLU A 40 10.20 10.81 -21.96
CA GLU A 40 10.85 11.87 -22.75
C GLU A 40 10.81 11.57 -24.26
N HIS A 41 11.08 10.32 -24.66
CA HIS A 41 11.10 9.93 -26.07
C HIS A 41 9.70 9.60 -26.62
N GLY A 42 8.81 9.04 -25.80
CA GLY A 42 7.44 8.67 -26.20
C GLY A 42 6.55 9.88 -26.52
N SER A 43 6.82 11.04 -25.91
CA SER A 43 6.12 12.30 -26.18
C SER A 43 6.31 12.83 -27.62
N THR A 44 7.33 12.39 -28.36
CA THR A 44 7.65 12.91 -29.70
C THR A 44 7.10 12.07 -30.85
N GLY A 45 6.49 10.91 -30.56
CA GLY A 45 6.32 9.84 -31.54
C GLY A 45 4.93 9.57 -32.13
N ASN A 46 3.83 10.20 -31.67
CA ASN A 46 2.50 9.68 -32.03
C ASN A 46 1.48 10.73 -32.52
N ASN A 47 1.36 10.83 -33.85
CA ASN A 47 0.30 11.50 -34.60
C ASN A 47 -0.87 10.54 -34.95
N GLY A 48 -1.14 9.50 -34.16
CA GLY A 48 -2.07 8.41 -34.50
C GLY A 48 -3.21 8.22 -33.49
N THR A 49 -4.44 8.09 -34.00
CA THR A 49 -5.72 7.93 -33.28
C THR A 49 -5.94 6.53 -32.65
N GLY A 50 -4.97 6.02 -31.89
CA GLY A 50 -5.07 4.71 -31.22
C GLY A 50 -4.35 4.63 -29.86
N PRO A 51 -4.63 3.59 -29.03
CA PRO A 51 -3.97 3.41 -27.75
C PRO A 51 -2.48 3.10 -27.92
N ASP A 52 -1.63 3.85 -27.24
CA ASP A 52 -0.18 3.65 -27.25
C ASP A 52 0.19 2.45 -26.36
N TYR A 53 0.33 1.28 -26.98
CA TYR A 53 0.70 0.05 -26.28
C TYR A 53 2.07 0.10 -25.61
N ALA A 54 3.02 0.90 -26.15
CA ALA A 54 4.32 1.07 -25.52
C ALA A 54 4.18 1.86 -24.21
N LEU A 55 3.33 2.90 -24.20
CA LEU A 55 3.00 3.67 -23.00
C LEU A 55 2.34 2.81 -21.93
N ILE A 56 1.35 2.00 -22.32
CA ILE A 56 0.64 1.08 -21.41
C ILE A 56 1.63 0.08 -20.81
N TRP A 57 2.52 -0.49 -21.62
CA TRP A 57 3.51 -1.47 -21.17
C TRP A 57 4.55 -0.84 -20.23
N GLY A 58 5.04 0.37 -20.54
CA GLY A 58 5.94 1.13 -19.68
C GLY A 58 5.31 1.45 -18.32
N ALA A 59 4.07 1.94 -18.33
CA ALA A 59 3.31 2.23 -17.11
C ALA A 59 3.06 0.96 -16.28
N ALA A 60 2.67 -0.15 -16.91
CA ALA A 60 2.44 -1.41 -16.21
C ALA A 60 3.69 -1.93 -15.49
N LYS A 61 4.88 -1.82 -16.12
CA LYS A 61 6.16 -2.18 -15.48
C LYS A 61 6.46 -1.31 -14.27
N THR A 62 6.24 0.00 -14.38
CA THR A 62 6.46 0.93 -13.27
C THR A 62 5.50 0.65 -12.12
N ILE A 63 4.21 0.43 -12.41
CA ILE A 63 3.21 0.05 -11.41
C ILE A 63 3.59 -1.26 -10.72
N LEU A 64 3.99 -2.29 -11.49
CA LEU A 64 4.39 -3.58 -10.93
C LEU A 64 5.64 -3.46 -10.05
N TRP A 65 6.60 -2.61 -10.44
CA TRP A 65 7.76 -2.30 -9.63
C TRP A 65 7.39 -1.59 -8.33
N MET A 66 6.55 -0.56 -8.37
CA MET A 66 6.10 0.12 -7.15
C MET A 66 5.29 -0.82 -6.24
N LEU A 67 4.41 -1.65 -6.81
CA LEU A 67 3.60 -2.63 -6.08
C LEU A 67 4.47 -3.67 -5.34
N SER A 68 5.68 -3.93 -5.81
CA SER A 68 6.60 -4.85 -5.13
C SER A 68 6.97 -4.36 -3.73
N PHE A 69 7.01 -3.05 -3.47
CA PHE A 69 7.20 -2.51 -2.12
C PHE A 69 6.03 -2.91 -1.21
N HIS A 70 4.79 -2.59 -1.64
CA HIS A 70 3.60 -2.89 -0.85
C HIS A 70 3.43 -4.39 -0.59
N LEU A 71 3.69 -5.22 -1.60
CA LEU A 71 3.67 -6.68 -1.45
C LEU A 71 4.78 -7.15 -0.50
N GLY A 72 5.98 -6.58 -0.57
CA GLY A 72 7.09 -6.88 0.31
C GLY A 72 6.76 -6.57 1.78
N ALA A 73 6.29 -5.36 2.05
CA ALA A 73 5.87 -4.93 3.39
C ALA A 73 4.67 -5.73 3.91
N ALA A 74 3.72 -6.11 3.05
CA ALA A 74 2.64 -7.04 3.42
C ALA A 74 3.20 -8.41 3.84
N CYS A 75 4.11 -8.99 3.06
CA CYS A 75 4.73 -10.29 3.38
C CYS A 75 5.45 -10.26 4.73
N LEU A 76 6.23 -9.21 5.01
CA LEU A 76 6.90 -9.02 6.30
C LEU A 76 5.90 -8.93 7.45
N THR A 77 4.80 -8.19 7.25
CA THR A 77 3.69 -8.06 8.21
C THR A 77 3.05 -9.42 8.51
N PHE A 78 2.74 -10.22 7.47
CA PHE A 78 2.18 -11.56 7.63
C PHE A 78 3.13 -12.53 8.33
N GLY A 79 4.42 -12.45 8.02
CA GLY A 79 5.47 -13.16 8.73
C GLY A 79 5.49 -12.78 10.21
N ALA A 80 5.55 -11.49 10.53
CA ALA A 80 5.57 -11.00 11.91
C ALA A 80 4.32 -11.42 12.70
N LEU A 81 3.12 -11.26 12.13
CA LEU A 81 1.87 -11.66 12.78
C LEU A 81 1.78 -13.16 13.01
N SER A 82 2.24 -13.96 12.05
CA SER A 82 2.27 -15.42 12.20
C SER A 82 3.26 -15.84 13.30
N GLY A 83 4.39 -15.14 13.44
CA GLY A 83 5.41 -15.44 14.45
C GLY A 83 4.98 -15.03 15.86
N GLN A 84 4.13 -14.01 15.95
CA GLN A 84 3.56 -13.52 17.20
C GLN A 84 2.30 -14.27 17.65
N GLY A 85 1.87 -15.29 16.89
CA GLY A 85 0.68 -16.08 17.21
C GLY A 85 -0.65 -15.34 16.98
N ALA A 86 -0.70 -14.39 16.04
CA ALA A 86 -1.92 -13.66 15.72
C ALA A 86 -3.05 -14.62 15.30
N SER A 87 -4.27 -14.35 15.79
CA SER A 87 -5.43 -15.20 15.52
C SER A 87 -5.65 -15.36 14.01
N ARG A 88 -6.12 -16.54 13.59
CA ARG A 88 -6.40 -16.80 12.17
C ARG A 88 -7.40 -15.78 11.61
N ARG A 89 -8.41 -15.39 12.39
CA ARG A 89 -9.42 -14.39 12.01
C ARG A 89 -8.78 -13.04 11.73
N PHE A 90 -7.90 -12.56 12.61
CA PHE A 90 -7.18 -11.30 12.40
C PHE A 90 -6.33 -11.33 11.13
N ARG A 91 -5.54 -12.40 10.95
CA ARG A 91 -4.70 -12.57 9.75
C ARG A 91 -5.52 -12.60 8.46
N VAL A 92 -6.64 -13.33 8.45
CA VAL A 92 -7.53 -13.38 7.28
C VAL A 92 -8.17 -12.02 7.01
N GLY A 93 -8.68 -11.34 8.04
CA GLY A 93 -9.28 -10.00 7.89
C GLY A 93 -8.27 -8.99 7.34
N LEU A 94 -7.06 -8.95 7.89
CA LEU A 94 -5.98 -8.10 7.39
C LEU A 94 -5.58 -8.48 5.95
N GLY A 95 -5.54 -9.78 5.63
CA GLY A 95 -5.23 -10.27 4.28
C GLY A 95 -6.22 -9.78 3.25
N ILE A 96 -7.51 -9.93 3.53
CA ILE A 96 -8.58 -9.45 2.65
C ILE A 96 -8.50 -7.92 2.51
N GLY A 97 -8.36 -7.19 3.62
CA GLY A 97 -8.20 -5.73 3.59
C GLY A 97 -7.00 -5.27 2.78
N THR A 98 -5.87 -5.96 2.88
CA THR A 98 -4.65 -5.69 2.10
C THR A 98 -4.88 -5.92 0.61
N VAL A 99 -5.49 -7.05 0.24
CA VAL A 99 -5.79 -7.35 -1.18
C VAL A 99 -6.72 -6.31 -1.79
N VAL A 100 -7.78 -5.92 -1.06
CA VAL A 100 -8.70 -4.86 -1.50
C VAL A 100 -7.94 -3.54 -1.67
N TRP A 101 -7.10 -3.17 -0.70
CA TRP A 101 -6.28 -1.96 -0.78
C TRP A 101 -5.38 -1.96 -2.01
N LEU A 102 -4.63 -3.04 -2.26
CA LEU A 102 -3.73 -3.16 -3.41
C LEU A 102 -4.49 -3.10 -4.74
N GLY A 103 -5.68 -3.73 -4.81
CA GLY A 103 -6.53 -3.65 -6.00
C GLY A 103 -6.94 -2.21 -6.33
N LEU A 104 -7.30 -1.43 -5.31
CA LEU A 104 -7.62 -0.01 -5.46
C LEU A 104 -6.39 0.85 -5.76
N TRP A 105 -5.25 0.51 -5.15
CA TRP A 105 -3.97 1.20 -5.36
C TRP A 105 -3.51 1.08 -6.83
N CYS A 106 -3.80 -0.04 -7.50
CA CYS A 106 -3.46 -0.25 -8.92
C CYS A 106 -4.24 0.63 -9.92
N ILE A 107 -5.24 1.41 -9.49
CA ILE A 107 -6.02 2.29 -10.38
C ILE A 107 -5.18 3.56 -10.69
N PRO A 108 -4.74 3.79 -11.95
CA PRO A 108 -3.71 4.78 -12.27
C PRO A 108 -4.22 6.22 -12.31
N ALA A 109 -5.36 6.48 -12.93
CA ALA A 109 -6.00 7.79 -12.96
C ALA A 109 -7.51 7.60 -13.01
N LEU A 110 -8.24 8.46 -12.30
CA LEU A 110 -9.69 8.50 -12.36
C LEU A 110 -10.07 9.67 -13.28
N PRO A 111 -10.97 9.49 -14.26
CA PRO A 111 -11.52 10.62 -15.01
C PRO A 111 -12.17 11.62 -14.04
N GLY A 112 -12.27 12.92 -14.38
CA GLY A 112 -12.94 13.90 -13.51
C GLY A 112 -14.44 13.58 -13.31
N PRO A 113 -15.24 14.32 -12.52
CA PRO A 113 -14.97 15.08 -11.29
C PRO A 113 -15.10 14.14 -10.05
N TYR A 114 -14.37 13.03 -10.04
CA TYR A 114 -14.55 11.96 -9.04
C TYR A 114 -13.63 12.09 -7.81
N THR A 115 -12.97 13.23 -7.59
CA THR A 115 -12.19 13.51 -6.37
C THR A 115 -13.04 13.39 -5.10
N ALA A 116 -14.26 13.91 -5.14
CA ALA A 116 -15.24 13.75 -4.06
C ALA A 116 -15.74 12.30 -3.94
N TYR A 117 -15.88 11.61 -5.07
CA TYR A 117 -16.27 10.19 -5.11
C TYR A 117 -15.21 9.30 -4.48
N PHE A 118 -13.92 9.58 -4.66
CA PHE A 118 -12.84 8.79 -4.04
C PHE A 118 -12.48 9.21 -2.62
N ALA A 119 -12.67 10.47 -2.22
CA ALA A 119 -12.68 10.82 -0.79
C ALA A 119 -13.85 10.10 -0.07
N GLY A 120 -15.02 10.07 -0.73
CA GLY A 120 -16.18 9.30 -0.28
C GLY A 120 -15.92 7.80 -0.26
N MET A 121 -15.34 7.22 -1.32
CA MET A 121 -15.03 5.79 -1.39
C MET A 121 -13.90 5.40 -0.44
N GLY A 122 -12.86 6.23 -0.28
CA GLY A 122 -11.80 6.04 0.70
C GLY A 122 -12.36 6.05 2.12
N LEU A 123 -13.28 6.97 2.42
CA LEU A 123 -14.04 6.97 3.67
C LEU A 123 -14.94 5.74 3.80
N ILE A 124 -15.64 5.31 2.75
CA ILE A 124 -16.48 4.11 2.76
C ILE A 124 -15.63 2.86 2.96
N ILE A 125 -14.49 2.74 2.31
CA ILE A 125 -13.54 1.63 2.45
C ILE A 125 -12.95 1.65 3.86
N LEU A 126 -12.58 2.81 4.39
CA LEU A 126 -12.17 2.98 5.78
C LEU A 126 -13.27 2.50 6.73
N LEU A 127 -14.52 2.91 6.50
CA LEU A 127 -15.69 2.50 7.29
C LEU A 127 -15.99 1.00 7.15
N VAL A 128 -15.84 0.41 5.97
CA VAL A 128 -16.02 -1.03 5.70
C VAL A 128 -14.91 -1.83 6.38
N ILE A 129 -13.66 -1.38 6.29
CA ILE A 129 -12.53 -1.99 6.99
C ILE A 129 -12.78 -1.91 8.50
N VAL A 130 -13.13 -0.74 9.03
CA VAL A 130 -13.48 -0.57 10.45
C VAL A 130 -14.67 -1.45 10.84
N ALA A 131 -15.73 -1.54 10.03
CA ALA A 131 -16.91 -2.36 10.32
C ALA A 131 -16.60 -3.87 10.28
N LEU A 132 -15.86 -4.34 9.26
CA LEU A 132 -15.38 -5.72 9.19
C LEU A 132 -14.46 -6.04 10.37
N PHE A 133 -13.63 -5.08 10.83
CA PHE A 133 -12.79 -5.24 12.00
C PHE A 133 -13.58 -5.22 13.33
N LEU A 134 -14.57 -4.36 13.48
CA LEU A 134 -15.43 -4.32 14.68
C LEU A 134 -16.27 -5.61 14.82
N THR A 135 -16.73 -6.17 13.70
CA THR A 135 -17.52 -7.40 13.67
C THR A 135 -16.65 -8.66 13.84
N THR A 136 -15.40 -8.66 13.37
CA THR A 136 -14.49 -9.82 13.50
C THR A 136 -13.56 -9.77 14.72
N GLY A 137 -13.36 -8.59 15.30
CA GLY A 137 -12.46 -8.30 16.42
C GLY A 137 -13.10 -8.25 17.80
N GLY A 138 -14.40 -8.51 17.94
CA GLY A 138 -15.15 -8.47 19.21
C GLY A 138 -14.77 -9.52 20.27
N GLY A 139 -13.65 -10.23 20.12
CA GLY A 139 -13.08 -11.05 21.18
C GLY A 139 -12.31 -10.19 22.19
N ARG A 140 -12.32 -10.57 23.47
CA ARG A 140 -11.62 -9.91 24.59
C ARG A 140 -10.30 -9.24 24.14
N ALA A 141 -10.19 -7.94 24.42
CA ALA A 141 -8.98 -7.16 24.19
C ALA A 141 -7.88 -7.69 25.11
N ASP A 142 -7.09 -8.62 24.61
CA ASP A 142 -5.92 -9.17 25.26
C ASP A 142 -4.66 -8.46 24.74
N ASP A 143 -3.55 -8.49 25.47
CA ASP A 143 -2.30 -7.78 25.08
C ASP A 143 -1.78 -8.22 23.70
N SER A 144 -2.08 -9.47 23.32
CA SER A 144 -1.83 -10.02 21.99
C SER A 144 -2.56 -9.25 20.88
N SER A 145 -3.76 -8.74 21.16
CA SER A 145 -4.56 -7.93 20.23
C SER A 145 -3.87 -6.60 19.94
N ALA A 146 -3.46 -5.86 20.98
CA ALA A 146 -2.79 -4.56 20.83
C ALA A 146 -1.52 -4.66 19.97
N ARG A 147 -0.71 -5.70 20.18
CA ARG A 147 0.52 -5.91 19.40
C ARG A 147 0.21 -6.18 17.92
N ASN A 148 -0.81 -6.98 17.61
CA ASN A 148 -1.22 -7.26 16.23
C ASN A 148 -1.67 -5.99 15.49
N TRP A 149 -2.42 -5.11 16.17
CA TRP A 149 -2.83 -3.81 15.62
C TRP A 149 -1.65 -2.89 15.34
N ARG A 150 -0.63 -2.86 16.22
CA ARG A 150 0.61 -2.09 15.97
C ARG A 150 1.32 -2.58 14.72
N VAL A 151 1.49 -3.89 14.59
CA VAL A 151 2.14 -4.48 13.41
C VAL A 151 1.38 -4.14 12.12
N ALA A 152 0.05 -4.23 12.13
CA ALA A 152 -0.77 -3.80 11.00
C ALA A 152 -0.64 -2.30 10.71
N SER A 153 -0.55 -1.45 11.74
CA SER A 153 -0.32 -0.01 11.55
C SER A 153 1.01 0.31 10.88
N TYR A 154 2.09 -0.40 11.26
CA TYR A 154 3.40 -0.22 10.66
C TYR A 154 3.42 -0.57 9.16
N MET A 155 2.62 -1.54 8.74
CA MET A 155 2.45 -1.86 7.32
C MET A 155 1.92 -0.67 6.52
N PHE A 156 0.84 -0.04 6.99
CA PHE A 156 0.25 1.11 6.31
C PHE A 156 1.12 2.37 6.40
N PHE A 157 1.84 2.56 7.51
CA PHE A 157 2.85 3.62 7.56
C PHE A 157 4.00 3.39 6.59
N ALA A 158 4.41 2.13 6.38
CA ALA A 158 5.42 1.81 5.38
C ALA A 158 4.90 2.13 3.97
N PHE A 159 3.65 1.77 3.64
CA PHE A 159 3.02 2.12 2.37
C PHE A 159 3.00 3.64 2.16
N ALA A 160 2.52 4.38 3.17
CA ALA A 160 2.46 5.84 3.12
C ALA A 160 3.85 6.47 2.94
N THR A 161 4.86 5.94 3.64
CA THR A 161 6.25 6.42 3.52
C THR A 161 6.77 6.22 2.10
N TRP A 162 6.49 5.05 1.52
CA TRP A 162 6.85 4.77 0.13
C TRP A 162 6.18 5.73 -0.84
N ASP A 163 4.87 5.97 -0.69
CA ASP A 163 4.13 6.89 -1.56
C ASP A 163 4.61 8.35 -1.39
N ILE A 164 4.99 8.78 -0.17
CA ILE A 164 5.64 10.10 0.07
C ILE A 164 6.98 10.20 -0.67
N CYS A 165 7.85 9.19 -0.51
CA CYS A 165 9.15 9.17 -1.16
C CYS A 165 9.01 9.11 -2.68
N GLY A 166 8.02 8.36 -3.17
CA GLY A 166 7.65 8.28 -4.59
C GLY A 166 7.25 9.63 -5.14
N LEU A 167 6.33 10.35 -4.47
CA LEU A 167 5.89 11.70 -4.85
C LEU A 167 7.05 12.70 -4.94
N GLY A 168 8.02 12.61 -4.02
CA GLY A 168 9.22 13.46 -4.04
C GLY A 168 10.23 13.11 -5.15
N SER A 169 10.28 11.85 -5.58
CA SER A 169 11.20 11.38 -6.64
C SER A 169 10.75 11.77 -8.05
N VAL A 170 9.47 12.10 -8.24
CA VAL A 170 8.94 12.66 -9.49
C VAL A 170 9.23 14.17 -9.53
N GLY A 171 10.52 14.52 -9.59
CA GLY A 171 11.03 15.90 -9.49
C GLY A 171 10.42 16.93 -10.47
N GLY A 172 9.64 16.50 -11.45
CA GLY A 172 8.87 17.37 -12.35
C GLY A 172 7.49 17.83 -11.82
N ILE A 173 6.98 17.28 -10.72
CA ILE A 173 5.71 17.74 -10.11
C ILE A 173 5.85 19.12 -9.46
N LEU A 174 7.05 19.42 -8.95
CA LEU A 174 7.37 20.70 -8.31
C LEU A 174 7.89 21.75 -9.30
N ASP A 175 8.04 21.40 -10.58
CA ASP A 175 8.41 22.35 -11.63
C ASP A 175 7.14 23.08 -12.12
N PRO A 176 6.94 24.35 -11.76
CA PRO A 176 5.68 25.05 -11.95
C PRO A 176 5.31 25.30 -13.43
N GLU A 177 6.28 25.21 -14.34
CA GLU A 177 6.15 25.62 -15.76
C GLU A 177 6.12 24.45 -16.76
N GLY A 178 6.34 23.20 -16.31
CA GLY A 178 6.42 22.04 -17.20
C GLY A 178 5.06 21.62 -17.79
N ALA A 179 5.01 21.32 -19.10
CA ALA A 179 3.85 20.71 -19.79
C ALA A 179 3.38 19.39 -19.13
N ALA A 180 4.24 18.76 -18.34
CA ALA A 180 3.91 17.62 -17.48
C ALA A 180 2.84 17.95 -16.43
N ARG A 181 2.62 19.22 -16.04
CA ARG A 181 1.72 19.62 -14.94
C ARG A 181 0.25 19.29 -15.19
N SER A 182 -0.29 19.60 -16.38
CA SER A 182 -1.70 19.35 -16.69
C SER A 182 -2.03 17.86 -16.83
N ALA A 183 -1.10 17.08 -17.39
CA ALA A 183 -1.21 15.63 -17.50
C ALA A 183 -0.93 14.90 -16.16
N SER A 184 -0.08 15.46 -15.30
CA SER A 184 0.29 14.85 -14.02
C SER A 184 -0.63 15.25 -12.86
N GLN A 185 -1.42 16.33 -12.97
CA GLN A 185 -2.25 16.79 -11.85
C GLN A 185 -3.24 15.73 -11.35
N SER A 186 -3.89 14.98 -12.25
CA SER A 186 -4.78 13.88 -11.87
C SER A 186 -4.03 12.71 -11.20
N LEU A 187 -2.80 12.44 -11.64
CA LEU A 187 -1.90 11.46 -11.03
C LEU A 187 -1.47 11.91 -9.63
N VAL A 188 -1.06 13.18 -9.47
CA VAL A 188 -0.67 13.76 -8.17
C VAL A 188 -1.83 13.68 -7.19
N VAL A 189 -3.02 14.09 -7.60
CA VAL A 189 -4.23 14.04 -6.76
C VAL A 189 -4.58 12.61 -6.38
N THR A 190 -4.51 11.68 -7.34
CA THR A 190 -4.78 10.25 -7.09
C THR A 190 -3.77 9.66 -6.08
N GLN A 191 -2.48 9.91 -6.27
CA GLN A 191 -1.43 9.42 -5.39
C GLN A 191 -1.49 10.08 -4.00
N THR A 192 -1.75 11.38 -3.93
CA THR A 192 -1.95 12.09 -2.65
C THR A 192 -3.17 11.56 -1.90
N THR A 193 -4.24 11.21 -2.61
CA THR A 193 -5.44 10.61 -1.99
C THR A 193 -5.14 9.22 -1.42
N LYS A 194 -4.39 8.39 -2.15
CA LYS A 194 -3.93 7.08 -1.66
C LYS A 194 -3.08 7.23 -0.40
N LEU A 195 -2.11 8.13 -0.44
CA LEU A 195 -1.27 8.47 0.71
C LEU A 195 -2.10 8.88 1.94
N ILE A 196 -3.06 9.81 1.77
CA ILE A 196 -3.92 10.25 2.88
C ILE A 196 -4.70 9.06 3.46
N ALA A 197 -5.26 8.19 2.60
CA ALA A 197 -5.97 7.01 3.06
C ALA A 197 -5.07 6.02 3.81
N GLU A 198 -3.84 5.78 3.34
CA GLU A 198 -2.86 4.93 4.03
C GLU A 198 -2.49 5.48 5.40
N LEU A 199 -2.27 6.79 5.51
CA LEU A 199 -2.02 7.45 6.78
C LEU A 199 -3.22 7.34 7.73
N LEU A 200 -4.44 7.59 7.24
CA LEU A 200 -5.66 7.48 8.04
C LEU A 200 -5.87 6.05 8.55
N ILE A 201 -5.67 5.04 7.71
CA ILE A 201 -5.75 3.63 8.10
C ILE A 201 -4.64 3.31 9.13
N GLY A 202 -3.40 3.73 8.87
CA GLY A 202 -2.28 3.54 9.78
C GLY A 202 -2.55 4.13 11.17
N TRP A 203 -3.02 5.37 11.24
CA TRP A 203 -3.41 6.02 12.51
C TRP A 203 -4.60 5.34 13.18
N ALA A 204 -5.63 4.95 12.44
CA ALA A 204 -6.78 4.24 13.01
C ALA A 204 -6.38 2.90 13.66
N LEU A 205 -5.48 2.15 13.01
CA LEU A 205 -4.93 0.91 13.55
C LEU A 205 -4.05 1.17 14.78
N ALA A 206 -3.22 2.22 14.76
CA ALA A 206 -2.38 2.61 15.90
C ALA A 206 -3.23 3.05 17.11
N LEU A 207 -4.29 3.82 16.89
CA LEU A 207 -5.25 4.20 17.94
C LEU A 207 -5.98 2.98 18.50
N THR A 208 -6.40 2.05 17.63
CA THR A 208 -7.02 0.79 18.04
C THR A 208 -6.07 -0.03 18.93
N ALA A 209 -4.78 -0.06 18.57
CA ALA A 209 -3.75 -0.68 19.40
C ALA A 209 -3.61 0.00 20.76
N ALA A 210 -3.60 1.33 20.80
CA ALA A 210 -3.45 2.10 22.03
C ALA A 210 -4.66 1.93 22.96
N VAL A 211 -5.87 1.91 22.41
CA VAL A 211 -7.11 1.67 23.17
C VAL A 211 -7.16 0.23 23.69
N SER A 212 -6.78 -0.74 22.87
CA SER A 212 -6.78 -2.16 23.26
C SER A 212 -5.81 -2.43 24.41
N ALA A 213 -4.66 -1.75 24.44
CA ALA A 213 -3.66 -1.89 25.49
C ALA A 213 -4.07 -1.29 26.85
N ARG A 214 -5.12 -0.44 26.89
CA ARG A 214 -5.56 0.25 28.12
C ARG A 214 -6.72 -0.45 28.83
N ARG A 215 -7.32 -1.49 28.25
CA ARG A 215 -8.47 -2.17 28.89
C ARG A 215 -7.96 -3.06 30.04
N PRO A 216 -8.38 -2.82 31.29
CA PRO A 216 -7.97 -3.67 32.41
C PRO A 216 -8.47 -5.10 32.18
N GLN A 217 -7.59 -6.07 32.45
CA GLN A 217 -7.97 -7.47 32.48
C GLN A 217 -8.98 -7.64 33.62
N SER A 218 -10.27 -7.74 33.29
CA SER A 218 -11.29 -8.13 34.26
C SER A 218 -10.97 -9.56 34.70
N THR A 219 -10.39 -9.70 35.88
CA THR A 219 -10.13 -10.96 36.59
C THR A 219 -11.43 -11.69 36.87
#